data_AF-A0A1L7TGE6-F1
#
_entry.id   AF-A0A1L7TGE6-F1
#
_cell.length_a   1.000
_cell.length_b   1.000
_cell.length_c   1.000
_cell.angle_alpha   90.00
_cell.angle_beta   90.00
_cell.angle_gamma   90.00
#
_symmetry.space_group_name_H-M   'P 1'
#
loop_
_entity.id
_entity.type
_entity.pdbx_description
1 polymer ?
#
loop_
_entity_poly.entity_id
_entity_poly.type
_entity_poly.pdbx_seq_one_letter_code
_entity_poly.pdbx_strand_id
1 'polypeptide(L)'
;MKPHFVQALAYQATEILRDSHANRICHGNIRPGNLLLRIRNLDHLNDQGIYRLLGQPKIDESKTESGRIPGPEAPRYIVGFLDFMSSGEDILLNELSLIGFDHAFEISSPRTIEPLPEFLAPEVAVGKPASPASDVWALGVTILNMRSGISLFPYYVDCPVHLITECLKYFGELPNSWEEPFYDEEGRPTSNKTAGRAREVSDEVHSLKQWTCDIWDEPTQVNENESTPAAPFLVQDEDRSLPKTCEWLNDDISSIINYDPQDIDCLAAIHDNTKRPYPRHYANRVWKPSAFKINGTYLPEGGGVGWFAYLPGNSDVEDNLQALPRISTQEADMLYDLLRKIFVYEGRISAEDILGHPWFGMVQGETQH
;
A
#
# COMPACT_ATOMS: atom_id res chain seq x y z
N MET A 1 4.10 -8.53 3.64
CA MET A 1 3.15 -9.62 3.96
C MET A 1 3.87 -10.97 3.91
N LYS A 2 3.27 -12.08 4.38
CA LYS A 2 3.92 -13.41 4.36
C LYS A 2 4.06 -13.96 2.94
N PRO A 3 5.15 -14.69 2.61
CA PRO A 3 5.44 -15.16 1.25
C PRO A 3 4.26 -15.88 0.58
N HIS A 4 3.78 -16.95 1.22
CA HIS A 4 2.71 -17.79 0.66
C HIS A 4 1.40 -17.02 0.46
N PHE A 5 1.11 -16.08 1.36
CA PHE A 5 -0.08 -15.26 1.27
C PHE A 5 0.00 -14.30 0.08
N VAL A 6 1.15 -13.63 -0.09
CA VAL A 6 1.38 -12.72 -1.23
C VAL A 6 1.35 -13.47 -2.55
N GLN A 7 1.98 -14.65 -2.62
CA GLN A 7 1.94 -15.49 -3.81
C GLN A 7 0.50 -15.88 -4.18
N ALA A 8 -0.32 -16.28 -3.20
CA ALA A 8 -1.72 -16.63 -3.44
C ALA A 8 -2.57 -15.43 -3.91
N LEU A 9 -2.37 -14.24 -3.33
CA LEU A 9 -3.10 -13.04 -3.74
C LEU A 9 -2.63 -12.54 -5.11
N ALA A 10 -1.32 -12.54 -5.35
CA ALA A 10 -0.74 -12.18 -6.63
C ALA A 10 -1.18 -13.12 -7.75
N TYR A 11 -1.32 -14.42 -7.46
CA TYR A 11 -1.84 -15.40 -8.42
C TYR A 11 -3.27 -15.03 -8.82
N GLN A 12 -4.17 -14.82 -7.85
CA GLN A 12 -5.55 -14.39 -8.10
C GLN A 12 -5.62 -13.05 -8.86
N ALA A 13 -4.79 -12.07 -8.48
CA ALA A 13 -4.72 -10.78 -9.19
C ALA A 13 -4.31 -10.98 -10.67
N THR A 14 -3.35 -11.87 -10.92
CA THR A 14 -2.89 -12.22 -12.26
C THR A 14 -3.97 -12.95 -13.06
N GLU A 15 -4.73 -13.86 -12.44
CA GLU A 15 -5.85 -14.55 -13.08
C GLU A 15 -6.95 -13.57 -13.50
N ILE A 16 -7.34 -12.65 -12.60
CA ILE A 16 -8.31 -11.60 -12.90
C ILE A 16 -7.82 -10.75 -14.08
N LEU A 17 -6.53 -10.40 -14.09
CA LEU A 17 -5.95 -9.59 -15.15
C LEU A 17 -5.91 -10.32 -16.49
N ARG A 18 -5.48 -11.59 -16.50
CA ARG A 18 -5.52 -12.46 -17.69
C ARG A 18 -6.93 -12.52 -18.26
N ASP A 19 -7.93 -12.76 -17.41
CA ASP A 19 -9.32 -12.89 -17.83
C ASP A 19 -9.86 -11.56 -18.39
N SER A 20 -9.49 -10.43 -17.78
CA SER A 20 -9.81 -9.10 -18.31
C SER A 20 -9.22 -8.90 -19.71
N HIS A 21 -7.93 -9.21 -19.89
CA HIS A 21 -7.23 -9.10 -21.17
C HIS A 21 -7.83 -10.02 -22.24
N ALA A 22 -8.21 -11.25 -21.87
CA ALA A 22 -8.90 -12.20 -22.75
C ALA A 22 -10.26 -11.66 -23.24
N ASN A 23 -10.94 -10.87 -22.40
CA ASN A 23 -12.17 -10.15 -22.74
C ASN A 23 -11.92 -8.78 -23.40
N ARG A 24 -10.68 -8.51 -23.81
CA ARG A 24 -10.24 -7.27 -24.48
C ARG A 24 -10.36 -6.00 -23.64
N ILE A 25 -10.28 -6.13 -22.32
CA ILE A 25 -10.35 -5.01 -21.38
C ILE A 25 -9.01 -4.87 -20.66
N CYS A 26 -8.41 -3.69 -20.74
CA CYS A 26 -7.35 -3.26 -19.83
C CYS A 26 -7.96 -2.56 -18.62
N HIS A 27 -7.36 -2.75 -17.45
CA HIS A 27 -7.83 -2.13 -16.22
C HIS A 27 -7.36 -0.67 -16.08
N GLY A 28 -6.10 -0.37 -16.43
CA GLY A 28 -5.53 0.97 -16.43
C GLY A 28 -5.12 1.52 -15.05
N ASN A 29 -5.47 0.85 -13.95
CA ASN A 29 -5.16 1.31 -12.60
C ASN A 29 -4.91 0.15 -11.61
N ILE A 30 -4.09 -0.85 -11.99
CA ILE A 30 -3.75 -1.99 -11.12
C ILE A 30 -2.83 -1.49 -9.99
N ARG A 31 -3.28 -1.63 -8.74
CA ARG A 31 -2.52 -1.23 -7.54
C ARG A 31 -3.07 -1.94 -6.29
N PRO A 32 -2.32 -2.04 -5.18
CA PRO A 32 -2.78 -2.67 -3.95
C PRO A 32 -4.13 -2.10 -3.44
N GLY A 33 -4.35 -0.79 -3.55
CA GLY A 33 -5.60 -0.15 -3.12
C GLY A 33 -6.85 -0.55 -3.91
N ASN A 34 -6.68 -1.17 -5.09
CA ASN A 34 -7.76 -1.68 -5.92
C ASN A 34 -7.93 -3.21 -5.81
N LEU A 35 -7.10 -3.88 -5.00
CA LEU A 35 -7.17 -5.31 -4.73
C LEU A 35 -7.74 -5.53 -3.32
N LEU A 36 -9.02 -5.87 -3.25
CA LEU A 36 -9.72 -6.04 -1.97
C LEU A 36 -9.81 -7.52 -1.59
N LEU A 37 -9.61 -7.81 -0.31
CA LEU A 37 -9.96 -9.11 0.27
C LEU A 37 -11.45 -9.13 0.59
N ARG A 38 -12.15 -10.17 0.14
CA ARG A 38 -13.55 -10.38 0.53
C ARG A 38 -13.64 -10.67 2.02
N ILE A 39 -14.75 -10.30 2.63
CA ILE A 39 -15.06 -10.67 4.01
C ILE A 39 -16.07 -11.81 4.05
N ARG A 40 -16.08 -12.57 5.15
CA ARG A 40 -17.14 -13.55 5.43
C ARG A 40 -18.50 -12.85 5.46
N ASN A 41 -19.57 -13.58 5.15
CA ASN A 41 -20.92 -13.03 5.24
C ASN A 41 -21.24 -12.68 6.71
N LEU A 42 -21.57 -11.41 6.95
CA LEU A 42 -21.94 -10.89 8.28
C LEU A 42 -23.43 -10.54 8.40
N ASP A 43 -24.27 -10.85 7.39
CA ASP A 43 -25.69 -10.45 7.32
C ASP A 43 -26.55 -11.06 8.43
N HIS A 44 -26.06 -12.13 9.05
CA HIS A 44 -26.69 -12.80 10.18
C HIS A 44 -26.45 -12.09 11.51
N LEU A 45 -25.54 -11.11 11.57
CA LEU A 45 -25.24 -10.33 12.76
C LEU A 45 -26.10 -9.08 12.83
N ASN A 46 -26.63 -8.80 14.02
CA ASN A 46 -27.19 -7.50 14.35
C ASN A 46 -26.10 -6.56 14.88
N ASP A 47 -26.44 -5.32 15.21
CA ASP A 47 -25.51 -4.30 15.73
C ASP A 47 -24.67 -4.82 16.91
N GLN A 48 -25.30 -5.50 17.87
CA GLN A 48 -24.61 -6.11 19.02
C GLN A 48 -23.66 -7.24 18.61
N GLY A 49 -23.95 -7.98 17.54
CA GLY A 49 -23.05 -8.96 16.94
C GLY A 49 -21.83 -8.28 16.31
N ILE A 50 -22.06 -7.23 15.51
CA ILE A 50 -21.00 -6.43 14.89
C ILE A 50 -20.09 -5.80 15.95
N TYR A 51 -20.65 -5.25 17.03
CA TYR A 51 -19.86 -4.64 18.10
C TYR A 51 -19.04 -5.65 18.90
N ARG A 52 -19.54 -6.88 19.07
CA ARG A 52 -18.74 -7.95 19.69
C ARG A 52 -17.59 -8.41 18.79
N LEU A 53 -17.79 -8.37 17.47
CA LEU A 53 -16.80 -8.82 16.50
C LEU A 53 -15.70 -7.78 16.25
N LEU A 54 -16.08 -6.50 16.14
CA LEU A 54 -15.24 -5.40 15.64
C LEU A 54 -15.02 -4.28 16.66
N GLY A 55 -15.68 -4.35 17.82
CA GLY A 55 -15.67 -3.31 18.83
C GLY A 55 -16.79 -2.27 18.65
N GLN A 56 -16.95 -1.42 19.66
CA GLN A 56 -17.90 -0.31 19.60
C GLN A 56 -17.46 0.74 18.57
N PRO A 57 -18.41 1.38 17.84
CA PRO A 57 -18.07 2.44 16.92
C PRO A 57 -17.44 3.60 17.68
N LYS A 58 -16.31 4.07 17.18
CA LYS A 58 -15.63 5.25 17.71
C LYS A 58 -16.28 6.47 17.08
N ILE A 59 -16.86 7.32 17.90
CA ILE A 59 -17.53 8.54 17.47
C ILE A 59 -16.76 9.75 17.98
N ASP A 60 -16.72 10.80 17.17
CA ASP A 60 -16.20 12.11 17.57
C ASP A 60 -17.18 13.20 17.14
N GLU A 61 -17.19 14.32 17.85
CA GLU A 61 -18.09 15.43 17.57
C GLU A 61 -17.68 16.16 16.28
N SER A 62 -18.67 16.49 15.44
CA SER A 62 -18.42 17.30 14.25
C SER A 62 -18.22 18.76 14.66
N LYS A 63 -16.97 19.23 14.62
CA LYS A 63 -16.62 20.64 14.86
C LYS A 63 -16.64 21.39 13.54
N THR A 64 -17.23 22.59 13.52
CA THR A 64 -17.05 23.48 12.36
C THR A 64 -15.69 24.15 12.48
N GLU A 65 -15.00 24.33 11.36
CA GLU A 65 -13.75 25.11 11.30
C GLU A 65 -13.93 26.51 11.92
N SER A 66 -15.13 27.10 11.75
CA SER A 66 -15.47 28.41 12.30
C SER A 66 -15.73 28.43 13.82
N GLY A 67 -15.75 27.28 14.50
CA GLY A 67 -16.14 27.14 15.92
C GLY A 67 -17.64 27.39 16.19
N ARG A 68 -18.43 27.71 15.18
CA ARG A 68 -19.88 27.90 15.30
C ARG A 68 -20.59 26.56 15.47
N ILE A 69 -21.71 26.60 16.18
CA ILE A 69 -22.59 25.45 16.34
C ILE A 69 -23.10 25.05 14.94
N PRO A 70 -22.93 23.79 14.52
CA PRO A 70 -23.47 23.31 13.25
C PRO A 70 -24.99 23.49 13.18
N GLY A 71 -25.51 23.85 12.00
CA GLY A 71 -26.96 23.91 11.78
C GLY A 71 -27.63 22.53 11.88
N PRO A 72 -28.98 22.46 11.90
CA PRO A 72 -29.71 21.20 12.09
C PRO A 72 -29.45 20.16 11.00
N GLU A 73 -28.98 20.59 9.82
CA GLU A 73 -28.67 19.72 8.67
C GLU A 73 -27.24 19.16 8.71
N ALA A 74 -26.39 19.64 9.64
CA ALA A 74 -25.02 19.16 9.74
C ALA A 74 -24.96 17.83 10.51
N PRO A 75 -24.09 16.89 10.10
CA PRO A 75 -23.81 15.69 10.88
C PRO A 75 -23.44 16.06 12.32
N ARG A 76 -24.01 15.34 13.28
CA ARG A 76 -23.76 15.61 14.71
C ARG A 76 -22.46 15.01 15.20
N TYR A 77 -22.02 13.93 14.55
CA TYR A 77 -20.81 13.21 14.88
C TYR A 77 -20.25 12.57 13.61
N ILE A 78 -18.95 12.32 13.63
CA ILE A 78 -18.26 11.45 12.68
C ILE A 78 -18.04 10.09 13.31
N VAL A 79 -17.92 9.07 12.46
CA VAL A 79 -17.60 7.70 12.89
C VAL A 79 -16.24 7.34 12.33
N GLY A 80 -15.34 6.88 13.20
CA GLY A 80 -14.02 6.43 12.81
C GLY A 80 -14.06 5.20 11.91
N PHE A 81 -13.00 5.01 11.13
CA PHE A 81 -12.86 3.82 10.28
C PHE A 81 -12.82 2.54 11.12
N LEU A 82 -13.32 1.47 10.51
CA LEU A 82 -13.36 0.16 11.13
C LEU A 82 -12.04 -0.58 10.89
N ASP A 83 -11.45 -1.12 11.96
CA ASP A 83 -10.22 -1.90 11.87
C ASP A 83 -10.54 -3.40 11.81
N PHE A 84 -10.68 -3.92 10.59
CA PHE A 84 -10.92 -5.34 10.33
C PHE A 84 -9.77 -6.24 10.82
N MET A 85 -8.57 -5.69 10.99
CA MET A 85 -7.41 -6.43 11.49
C MET A 85 -7.39 -6.55 13.01
N SER A 86 -8.30 -5.86 13.72
CA SER A 86 -8.48 -5.95 15.18
C SER A 86 -9.61 -6.88 15.61
N SER A 87 -10.26 -7.58 14.67
CA SER A 87 -11.37 -8.49 14.97
C SER A 87 -10.95 -9.64 15.90
N GLY A 88 -11.88 -10.12 16.73
CA GLY A 88 -11.64 -11.28 17.59
C GLY A 88 -11.52 -12.61 16.82
N GLU A 89 -12.02 -12.62 15.58
CA GLU A 89 -12.06 -13.79 14.70
C GLU A 89 -11.52 -13.41 13.31
N ASP A 90 -11.05 -14.41 12.55
CA ASP A 90 -10.64 -14.19 11.16
C ASP A 90 -11.88 -13.92 10.30
N ILE A 91 -12.02 -12.71 9.79
CA ILE A 91 -13.17 -12.31 8.95
C ILE A 91 -12.79 -12.10 7.49
N LEU A 92 -11.49 -12.03 7.19
CA LEU A 92 -10.97 -11.88 5.85
C LEU A 92 -10.91 -13.24 5.14
N LEU A 93 -11.50 -13.32 3.97
CA LEU A 93 -11.35 -14.46 3.07
C LEU A 93 -10.08 -14.26 2.25
N ASN A 94 -9.41 -15.37 1.90
CA ASN A 94 -8.29 -15.37 0.96
C ASN A 94 -8.78 -15.28 -0.50
N GLU A 95 -9.84 -14.51 -0.73
CA GLU A 95 -10.49 -14.33 -2.02
C GLU A 95 -10.35 -12.86 -2.43
N LEU A 96 -9.66 -12.63 -3.54
CA LEU A 96 -9.40 -11.30 -4.05
C LEU A 96 -10.55 -10.81 -4.93
N SER A 97 -10.82 -9.51 -4.89
CA SER A 97 -11.71 -8.82 -5.82
C SER A 97 -11.03 -7.55 -6.33
N LEU A 98 -11.01 -7.39 -7.66
CA LEU A 98 -10.50 -6.20 -8.31
C LEU A 98 -11.62 -5.16 -8.43
N ILE A 99 -11.33 -3.94 -8.02
CA ILE A 99 -12.20 -2.75 -8.17
C ILE A 99 -11.44 -1.65 -8.94
N GLY A 100 -12.08 -0.51 -9.20
CA GLY A 100 -11.39 0.65 -9.79
C GLY A 100 -11.31 0.61 -11.32
N PHE A 101 -12.41 0.19 -11.98
CA PHE A 101 -12.55 0.16 -13.44
C PHE A 101 -12.86 1.53 -14.07
N ASP A 102 -12.69 2.63 -13.31
CA ASP A 102 -12.89 4.00 -13.79
C ASP A 102 -11.86 4.41 -14.86
N HIS A 103 -10.68 3.78 -14.83
CA HIS A 103 -9.64 3.91 -15.86
C HIS A 103 -9.64 2.79 -16.90
N ALA A 104 -10.59 1.86 -16.85
CA ALA A 104 -10.61 0.72 -17.75
C ALA A 104 -10.94 1.12 -19.19
N PHE A 105 -10.33 0.42 -20.15
CA PHE A 105 -10.50 0.71 -21.57
C PHE A 105 -10.47 -0.57 -22.41
N GLU A 106 -11.14 -0.54 -23.55
CA GLU A 106 -11.06 -1.62 -24.53
C GLU A 106 -9.70 -1.58 -25.24
N ILE A 107 -9.04 -2.73 -25.40
CA ILE A 107 -7.71 -2.83 -26.03
C ILE A 107 -7.69 -2.20 -27.43
N SER A 108 -8.77 -2.32 -28.20
CA SER A 108 -8.90 -1.72 -29.53
C SER A 108 -9.13 -0.22 -29.55
N SER A 109 -9.41 0.39 -28.39
CA SER A 109 -9.59 1.83 -28.23
C SER A 109 -8.79 2.34 -27.01
N PRO A 110 -7.45 2.35 -27.10
CA PRO A 110 -6.60 2.86 -26.02
C PRO A 110 -6.95 4.30 -25.65
N ARG A 111 -6.80 4.64 -24.38
CA ARG A 111 -7.00 6.00 -23.87
C ARG A 111 -5.78 6.47 -23.12
N THR A 112 -5.63 7.78 -23.04
CA THR A 112 -4.74 8.39 -22.05
C THR A 112 -5.30 8.09 -20.67
N ILE A 113 -4.49 7.46 -19.83
CA ILE A 113 -4.80 7.17 -18.44
C ILE A 113 -3.87 7.98 -17.55
N GLU A 114 -4.37 8.41 -16.40
CA GLU A 114 -3.60 9.12 -15.38
C GLU A 114 -3.71 8.38 -14.04
N PRO A 115 -3.22 7.12 -13.93
CA PRO A 115 -3.13 6.43 -12.65
C PRO A 115 -2.07 7.10 -11.77
N LEU A 116 -1.91 6.61 -10.53
CA LEU A 116 -0.81 7.08 -9.68
C LEU A 116 0.55 6.89 -10.39
N PRO A 117 1.41 7.92 -10.40
CA PRO A 117 2.69 7.91 -11.12
C PRO A 117 3.59 6.71 -10.81
N GLU A 118 3.63 6.24 -9.56
CA GLU A 118 4.41 5.06 -9.16
C GLU A 118 3.93 3.72 -9.78
N PHE A 119 2.68 3.63 -10.26
CA PHE A 119 2.17 2.45 -10.97
C PHE A 119 2.10 2.64 -12.49
N LEU A 120 2.46 3.82 -12.97
CA LEU A 120 2.45 4.14 -14.39
C LEU A 120 3.52 3.31 -15.12
N ALA A 121 3.19 2.84 -16.33
CA ALA A 121 4.13 2.09 -17.15
C ALA A 121 5.02 3.05 -17.95
N PRO A 122 6.29 2.70 -18.23
CA PRO A 122 7.23 3.60 -18.89
C PRO A 122 6.77 4.02 -20.29
N GLU A 123 6.10 3.12 -21.04
CA GLU A 123 5.54 3.48 -22.34
C GLU A 123 4.49 4.61 -22.22
N VAL A 124 3.67 4.60 -21.17
CA VAL A 124 2.67 5.65 -20.93
C VAL A 124 3.32 6.94 -20.46
N ALA A 125 4.36 6.82 -19.64
CA ALA A 125 5.11 7.97 -19.15
C ALA A 125 5.82 8.74 -20.26
N VAL A 126 6.24 8.07 -21.34
CA VAL A 126 6.76 8.72 -22.57
C VAL A 126 5.68 9.16 -23.56
N GLY A 127 4.40 9.05 -23.19
CA GLY A 127 3.26 9.50 -24.00
C GLY A 127 2.74 8.50 -25.03
N LYS A 128 3.16 7.23 -24.99
CA LYS A 128 2.55 6.16 -25.80
C LYS A 128 1.24 5.70 -25.15
N PRO A 129 0.30 5.13 -25.92
CA PRO A 129 -0.95 4.65 -25.35
C PRO A 129 -0.73 3.49 -24.38
N ALA A 130 -1.54 3.44 -23.32
CA ALA A 130 -1.59 2.30 -22.42
C ALA A 130 -2.09 1.04 -23.16
N SER A 131 -1.65 -0.11 -22.68
CA SER A 131 -1.94 -1.42 -23.28
C SER A 131 -2.02 -2.51 -22.21
N PRO A 132 -2.32 -3.78 -22.57
CA PRO A 132 -2.24 -4.90 -21.62
C PRO A 132 -0.87 -5.00 -20.94
N ALA A 133 0.20 -4.64 -21.65
CA ALA A 133 1.55 -4.62 -21.07
C ALA A 133 1.63 -3.61 -19.92
N SER A 134 0.94 -2.47 -20.02
CA SER A 134 0.94 -1.43 -18.99
C SER A 134 0.30 -1.92 -17.68
N ASP A 135 -0.79 -2.69 -17.77
CA ASP A 135 -1.36 -3.36 -16.59
C ASP A 135 -0.39 -4.38 -15.99
N VAL A 136 0.35 -5.11 -16.83
CA VAL A 136 1.35 -6.08 -16.35
C VAL A 136 2.50 -5.41 -15.61
N TRP A 137 2.94 -4.23 -16.05
CA TRP A 137 3.92 -3.43 -15.30
C TRP A 137 3.40 -3.03 -13.93
N ALA A 138 2.19 -2.46 -13.91
CA ALA A 138 1.52 -2.05 -12.68
C ALA A 138 1.29 -3.25 -11.72
N LEU A 139 0.99 -4.43 -12.26
CA LEU A 139 0.92 -5.69 -11.51
C LEU A 139 2.29 -6.05 -10.91
N GLY A 140 3.40 -5.90 -11.65
CA GLY A 140 4.75 -6.12 -11.11
C GLY A 140 5.07 -5.23 -9.92
N VAL A 141 4.78 -3.92 -10.03
CA VAL A 141 4.92 -2.97 -8.92
C VAL A 141 4.02 -3.37 -7.74
N THR A 142 2.79 -3.79 -8.02
CA THR A 142 1.81 -4.24 -7.02
C THR A 142 2.28 -5.48 -6.26
N ILE A 143 2.81 -6.50 -6.96
CA ILE A 143 3.34 -7.73 -6.36
C ILE A 143 4.50 -7.38 -5.42
N LEU A 144 5.44 -6.58 -5.89
CA LEU A 144 6.58 -6.16 -5.09
C LEU A 144 6.11 -5.37 -3.86
N ASN A 145 5.20 -4.40 -4.03
CA ASN A 145 4.64 -3.60 -2.94
C ASN A 145 3.94 -4.46 -1.88
N MET A 146 3.10 -5.42 -2.27
CA MET A 146 2.47 -6.35 -1.33
C MET A 146 3.50 -7.17 -0.54
N ARG A 147 4.60 -7.57 -1.19
CA ARG A 147 5.62 -8.39 -0.55
C ARG A 147 6.50 -7.61 0.41
N SER A 148 7.03 -6.47 -0.04
CA SER A 148 7.97 -5.62 0.70
C SER A 148 7.26 -4.69 1.69
N GLY A 149 5.98 -4.39 1.46
CA GLY A 149 5.25 -3.32 2.17
C GLY A 149 5.55 -1.92 1.65
N ILE A 150 6.39 -1.79 0.61
CA ILE A 150 6.89 -0.53 0.08
C ILE A 150 6.94 -0.55 -1.45
N SER A 151 6.56 0.56 -2.07
CA SER A 151 6.63 0.73 -3.53
C SER A 151 8.05 0.60 -4.07
N LEU A 152 8.18 0.19 -5.33
CA LEU A 152 9.47 0.21 -6.04
C LEU A 152 9.96 1.64 -6.24
N PHE A 153 9.01 2.54 -6.51
CA PHE A 153 9.29 3.94 -6.83
C PHE A 153 9.03 4.80 -5.59
N PRO A 154 9.95 5.71 -5.23
CA PRO A 154 9.79 6.53 -4.04
C PRO A 154 8.66 7.56 -4.12
N TYR A 155 8.28 8.11 -2.96
CA TYR A 155 7.22 9.12 -2.82
C TYR A 155 7.40 10.38 -3.68
N TYR A 156 8.63 10.71 -4.07
CA TYR A 156 8.91 11.85 -4.94
C TYR A 156 8.60 11.57 -6.42
N VAL A 157 8.29 10.32 -6.78
CA VAL A 157 7.77 9.95 -8.10
C VAL A 157 6.29 10.33 -8.14
N ASP A 158 6.04 11.60 -8.47
CA ASP A 158 4.73 12.24 -8.49
C ASP A 158 4.26 12.68 -9.89
N CYS A 159 5.07 12.44 -10.92
CA CYS A 159 4.74 12.72 -12.32
C CYS A 159 5.48 11.80 -13.31
N PRO A 160 5.05 11.74 -14.59
CA PRO A 160 5.66 10.87 -15.61
C PRO A 160 7.17 11.05 -15.82
N VAL A 161 7.68 12.29 -15.81
CA VAL A 161 9.12 12.53 -15.97
C VAL A 161 9.93 11.95 -14.81
N HIS A 162 9.46 12.08 -13.57
CA HIS A 162 10.12 11.48 -12.41
C HIS A 162 10.12 9.95 -12.49
N LEU A 163 9.02 9.35 -12.94
CA LEU A 163 8.95 7.91 -13.15
C LEU A 163 9.99 7.44 -14.17
N ILE A 164 10.10 8.12 -15.32
CA ILE A 164 11.07 7.72 -16.35
C ILE A 164 12.50 7.89 -15.86
N THR A 165 12.79 8.95 -15.11
CA THR A 165 14.10 9.12 -14.47
C THR A 165 14.44 7.93 -13.57
N GLU A 166 13.51 7.48 -12.72
CA GLU A 166 13.73 6.28 -11.88
C GLU A 166 13.82 4.98 -12.68
N CYS A 167 13.01 4.81 -13.74
CA CYS A 167 13.09 3.64 -14.61
C CYS A 167 14.49 3.48 -15.20
N LEU A 168 15.14 4.58 -15.60
CA LEU A 168 16.49 4.55 -16.16
C LEU A 168 17.53 4.09 -15.15
N LYS A 169 17.40 4.49 -13.87
CA LYS A 169 18.30 4.04 -12.81
C LYS A 169 18.24 2.53 -12.60
N TYR A 170 17.06 1.92 -12.69
CA TYR A 170 16.87 0.47 -12.49
C TYR A 170 17.05 -0.38 -13.75
N PHE A 171 16.61 0.12 -14.89
CA PHE A 171 16.41 -0.68 -16.11
C PHE A 171 17.27 -0.24 -17.30
N GLY A 172 18.07 0.82 -17.13
CA GLY A 172 18.95 1.36 -18.16
C GLY A 172 18.21 2.17 -19.21
N GLU A 173 18.93 2.46 -20.31
CA GLU A 173 18.50 3.37 -21.38
C GLU A 173 17.17 2.96 -22.04
N LEU A 174 16.41 3.98 -22.45
CA LEU A 174 15.19 3.78 -23.22
C LEU A 174 15.50 3.13 -24.58
N PRO A 175 14.58 2.33 -25.13
CA PRO A 175 14.72 1.79 -26.48
C PRO A 175 14.89 2.92 -27.51
N ASN A 176 15.81 2.75 -28.45
CA ASN A 176 16.02 3.71 -29.55
C ASN A 176 14.74 3.99 -30.37
N SER A 177 13.80 3.04 -30.39
CA SER A 177 12.49 3.15 -31.06
C SER A 177 11.56 4.20 -30.42
N TRP A 178 11.83 4.65 -29.20
CA TRP A 178 10.94 5.54 -28.46
C TRP A 178 11.24 7.03 -28.69
N GLU A 179 12.41 7.36 -29.26
CA GLU A 179 12.98 8.71 -29.26
C GLU A 179 13.09 9.30 -27.83
N GLU A 180 13.75 10.45 -27.71
CA GLU A 180 13.84 11.15 -26.43
C GLU A 180 12.53 11.91 -26.13
N PRO A 181 11.81 11.59 -25.03
CA PRO A 181 10.57 12.26 -24.66
C PRO A 181 10.79 13.69 -24.15
N PHE A 182 9.79 14.55 -24.36
CA PHE A 182 9.71 15.90 -23.80
C PHE A 182 8.53 15.98 -22.84
N TYR A 183 8.66 16.81 -21.81
CA TYR A 183 7.65 16.97 -20.76
C TYR A 183 7.25 18.44 -20.57
N ASP A 184 6.00 18.70 -20.23
CA ASP A 184 5.50 20.04 -19.88
C ASP A 184 5.93 20.48 -18.47
N GLU A 185 5.42 21.62 -18.01
CA GLU A 185 5.79 22.18 -16.70
C GLU A 185 5.29 21.31 -15.53
N GLU A 186 4.25 20.51 -15.76
CA GLU A 186 3.70 19.51 -14.83
C GLU A 186 4.35 18.13 -14.95
N GLY A 187 5.40 17.99 -15.77
CA GLY A 187 6.13 16.74 -15.94
C GLY A 187 5.39 15.67 -16.75
N ARG A 188 4.34 16.04 -17.50
CA ARG A 188 3.54 15.15 -18.35
C ARG A 188 4.13 15.12 -19.77
N PRO A 189 4.05 13.98 -20.48
CA PRO A 189 4.60 13.86 -21.82
C PRO A 189 3.92 14.84 -22.79
N THR A 190 4.71 15.56 -23.57
CA THR A 190 4.23 16.55 -24.54
C THR A 190 4.89 16.39 -25.91
N SER A 191 4.10 16.56 -26.97
CA SER A 191 4.61 16.63 -28.34
C SER A 191 5.19 18.00 -28.70
N ASN A 192 4.99 19.02 -27.86
CA ASN A 192 5.47 20.37 -28.11
C ASN A 192 6.95 20.53 -27.72
N LYS A 193 7.85 20.26 -28.66
CA LYS A 193 9.31 20.38 -28.45
C LYS A 193 9.80 21.80 -28.14
N THR A 194 9.01 22.84 -28.40
CA THR A 194 9.41 24.23 -28.14
C THR A 194 9.11 24.70 -26.73
N ALA A 195 8.10 24.10 -26.09
CA ALA A 195 7.72 24.40 -24.70
C ALA A 195 8.15 23.28 -23.73
N GLY A 196 8.29 22.05 -24.24
CA GLY A 196 8.67 20.90 -23.44
C GLY A 196 10.15 20.86 -23.09
N ARG A 197 10.46 20.24 -21.95
CA ARG A 197 11.82 20.03 -21.44
C ARG A 197 12.18 18.55 -21.51
N ALA A 198 13.44 18.26 -21.78
CA ALA A 198 13.95 16.91 -21.60
C ALA A 198 14.01 16.58 -20.09
N ARG A 199 13.94 15.29 -19.77
CA ARG A 199 14.20 14.80 -18.40
C ARG A 199 15.61 15.19 -17.93
N GLU A 200 15.78 15.24 -16.61
CA GLU A 200 17.11 15.31 -16.01
C GLU A 200 17.87 14.00 -16.23
N VAL A 201 19.20 14.10 -16.40
CA VAL A 201 20.08 12.95 -16.54
C VAL A 201 20.73 12.68 -15.19
N SER A 202 20.70 11.43 -14.74
CA SER A 202 21.39 10.96 -13.55
C SER A 202 22.30 9.79 -13.91
N ASP A 203 23.50 9.77 -13.33
CA ASP A 203 24.45 8.65 -13.42
C ASP A 203 24.19 7.58 -12.33
N GLU A 204 23.16 7.79 -11.51
CA GLU A 204 22.77 6.86 -10.46
C GLU A 204 22.20 5.56 -11.05
N VAL A 205 22.63 4.43 -10.50
CA VAL A 205 22.18 3.10 -10.93
C VAL A 205 21.69 2.33 -9.71
N HIS A 206 20.50 1.77 -9.81
CA HIS A 206 19.88 0.94 -8.79
C HIS A 206 19.83 -0.52 -9.25
N SER A 207 19.98 -1.45 -8.31
CA SER A 207 19.93 -2.88 -8.59
C SER A 207 18.61 -3.46 -8.12
N LEU A 208 17.76 -3.87 -9.08
CA LEU A 208 16.52 -4.59 -8.77
C LEU A 208 16.81 -5.89 -8.00
N LYS A 209 17.92 -6.58 -8.31
CA LYS A 209 18.32 -7.80 -7.60
C LYS A 209 18.64 -7.51 -6.14
N GLN A 210 19.43 -6.46 -5.88
CA GLN A 210 19.74 -6.05 -4.52
C GLN A 210 18.45 -5.67 -3.79
N TRP A 211 17.55 -4.96 -4.47
CA TRP A 211 16.29 -4.55 -3.89
C TRP A 211 15.40 -5.72 -3.47
N THR A 212 15.32 -6.78 -4.28
CA THR A 212 14.61 -7.99 -3.91
C THR A 212 15.27 -8.74 -2.74
N CYS A 213 16.60 -8.75 -2.65
CA CYS A 213 17.32 -9.36 -1.53
C CYS A 213 17.13 -8.59 -0.23
N ASP A 214 16.87 -7.29 -0.32
CA ASP A 214 16.69 -6.39 0.82
C ASP A 214 15.24 -6.39 1.34
N ILE A 215 14.35 -7.23 0.83
CA ILE A 215 13.02 -7.37 1.42
C ILE A 215 13.14 -8.00 2.82
N TRP A 216 12.53 -7.36 3.82
CA TRP A 216 12.46 -7.90 5.18
C TRP A 216 11.41 -9.00 5.34
N ASP A 217 11.68 -9.90 6.28
CA ASP A 217 10.72 -10.90 6.75
C ASP A 217 10.52 -10.83 8.27
N GLU A 218 9.51 -11.54 8.76
CA GLU A 218 9.24 -11.64 10.18
C GLU A 218 10.40 -12.38 10.89
N PRO A 219 10.92 -11.84 12.00
CA PRO A 219 11.87 -12.53 12.87
C PRO A 219 11.37 -13.90 13.33
N THR A 220 12.19 -14.95 13.14
CA THR A 220 11.88 -16.32 13.61
C THR A 220 12.10 -16.50 15.11
N GLN A 221 12.91 -15.64 15.74
CA GLN A 221 13.05 -15.59 17.19
C GLN A 221 12.02 -14.62 17.75
N VAL A 222 11.06 -15.17 18.49
CA VAL A 222 10.16 -14.41 19.36
C VAL A 222 11.06 -13.65 20.33
N ASN A 223 11.03 -12.31 20.31
CA ASN A 223 11.64 -11.50 21.35
C ASN A 223 11.21 -12.05 22.72
N GLU A 224 12.13 -12.08 23.69
CA GLU A 224 12.03 -12.65 25.05
C GLU A 224 10.82 -12.19 25.91
N ASN A 225 9.89 -11.42 25.36
CA ASN A 225 8.62 -11.10 25.97
C ASN A 225 7.49 -11.75 25.15
N GLU A 226 7.28 -13.04 25.35
CA GLU A 226 5.90 -13.53 25.46
C GLU A 226 5.25 -12.74 26.60
N SER A 227 4.79 -11.52 26.31
CA SER A 227 3.80 -10.88 27.13
C SER A 227 2.60 -11.80 27.03
N THR A 228 2.35 -12.55 28.10
CA THR A 228 1.15 -13.34 28.35
C THR A 228 -0.02 -12.73 27.56
N PRO A 229 -0.77 -13.50 26.73
CA PRO A 229 -1.97 -12.95 26.13
C PRO A 229 -2.82 -12.40 27.28
N ALA A 230 -3.01 -11.08 27.30
CA ALA A 230 -3.83 -10.45 28.31
C ALA A 230 -5.21 -11.12 28.24
N ALA A 231 -5.74 -11.52 29.39
CA ALA A 231 -7.09 -12.06 29.50
C ALA A 231 -8.07 -11.18 28.71
N PRO A 232 -9.10 -11.74 28.06
CA PRO A 232 -10.09 -10.96 27.34
C PRO A 232 -10.59 -9.83 28.24
N PHE A 233 -10.43 -8.59 27.78
CA PHE A 233 -10.78 -7.41 28.56
C PHE A 233 -12.31 -7.33 28.64
N LEU A 234 -12.87 -7.77 29.76
CA LEU A 234 -14.18 -7.33 30.21
C LEU A 234 -13.98 -5.94 30.82
N VAL A 235 -14.33 -4.89 30.07
CA VAL A 235 -14.41 -3.53 30.60
C VAL A 235 -15.50 -3.55 31.68
N GLN A 236 -15.16 -3.28 32.94
CA GLN A 236 -16.17 -2.87 33.91
C GLN A 236 -16.52 -1.41 33.65
N ASP A 237 -17.82 -1.17 33.50
CA ASP A 237 -18.46 0.11 33.26
C ASP A 237 -18.34 0.99 34.51
N GLU A 238 -17.27 1.79 34.59
CA GLU A 238 -17.10 2.85 35.59
C GLU A 238 -17.02 4.21 34.88
N ASP A 239 -18.13 4.67 34.29
CA ASP A 239 -18.68 6.00 34.63
C ASP A 239 -20.06 6.21 33.99
N ARG A 240 -21.12 5.84 34.73
CA ARG A 240 -22.43 6.45 34.52
C ARG A 240 -22.45 7.83 35.19
N SER A 241 -22.01 8.86 34.48
CA SER A 241 -22.54 10.22 34.71
C SER A 241 -22.39 11.14 33.50
N LEU A 242 -23.52 11.39 32.81
CA LEU A 242 -23.75 12.61 32.02
C LEU A 242 -24.62 13.57 32.87
N PRO A 243 -24.68 14.88 32.59
CA PRO A 243 -23.60 15.87 32.57
C PRO A 243 -23.93 17.01 33.57
N LYS A 244 -22.94 17.84 33.96
CA LYS A 244 -23.23 19.15 34.59
C LYS A 244 -22.36 20.25 33.99
N THR A 245 -23.03 21.11 33.24
CA THR A 245 -22.86 22.57 33.10
C THR A 245 -21.52 23.20 33.49
N CYS A 246 -20.95 24.01 32.59
CA CYS A 246 -20.63 25.44 32.79
C CYS A 246 -19.77 25.92 31.61
N GLU A 247 -20.18 26.97 30.90
CA GLU A 247 -19.83 28.37 31.22
C GLU A 247 -18.31 28.61 31.21
N TRP A 248 -17.76 28.86 30.03
CA TRP A 248 -16.58 29.70 29.84
C TRP A 248 -16.53 30.19 28.39
N LEU A 249 -16.96 31.44 28.24
CA LEU A 249 -16.73 32.33 27.10
C LEU A 249 -15.59 33.27 27.52
N ASN A 250 -14.88 33.80 26.52
CA ASN A 250 -13.85 34.87 26.55
C ASN A 250 -12.40 34.32 26.60
N ASP A 251 -11.45 34.67 25.72
CA ASP A 251 -11.34 35.81 24.80
C ASP A 251 -10.58 35.39 23.52
N ASP A 252 -11.11 35.87 22.39
CA ASP A 252 -10.44 36.65 21.35
C ASP A 252 -8.95 36.41 21.02
N ILE A 253 -8.67 36.03 19.77
CA ILE A 253 -7.93 36.85 18.77
C ILE A 253 -7.23 35.99 17.68
N SER A 254 -7.81 36.14 16.47
CA SER A 254 -7.19 36.28 15.15
C SER A 254 -6.36 35.17 14.49
N SER A 255 -6.71 35.00 13.20
CA SER A 255 -6.00 34.39 12.06
C SER A 255 -6.20 32.88 11.88
N ILE A 256 -7.34 32.44 11.31
CA ILE A 256 -7.68 32.44 9.87
C ILE A 256 -6.72 31.54 9.07
N ILE A 257 -7.23 30.34 8.76
CA ILE A 257 -6.74 29.33 7.80
C ILE A 257 -5.32 28.86 8.10
N ASN A 258 -5.21 27.82 8.92
CA ASN A 258 -4.11 26.86 8.81
C ASN A 258 -4.67 25.48 9.17
N TYR A 259 -4.75 24.64 8.15
CA TYR A 259 -5.05 23.22 8.23
C TYR A 259 -3.88 22.55 8.98
N ASP A 260 -4.10 22.06 10.20
CA ASP A 260 -3.06 21.44 11.03
C ASP A 260 -3.01 19.92 10.78
N PRO A 261 -1.86 19.35 10.38
CA PRO A 261 -1.67 17.90 10.30
C PRO A 261 -2.02 17.14 11.60
N GLN A 262 -2.07 17.82 12.75
CA GLN A 262 -2.49 17.24 14.04
C GLN A 262 -3.97 16.83 14.11
N ASP A 263 -4.83 17.26 13.18
CA ASP A 263 -6.22 16.78 13.13
C ASP A 263 -6.30 15.30 12.67
N ILE A 264 -5.32 14.83 11.88
CA ILE A 264 -5.13 13.38 11.66
C ILE A 264 -4.66 12.72 12.95
N ASP A 265 -3.80 13.38 13.72
CA ASP A 265 -3.31 12.84 15.00
C ASP A 265 -4.42 12.71 16.05
N CYS A 266 -5.49 13.50 15.97
CA CYS A 266 -6.64 13.36 16.87
C CYS A 266 -7.52 12.12 16.53
N LEU A 267 -7.61 11.72 15.25
CA LEU A 267 -8.21 10.44 14.85
C LEU A 267 -7.24 9.26 15.01
N ALA A 268 -5.93 9.49 14.89
CA ALA A 268 -4.88 8.51 15.13
C ALA A 268 -4.65 8.23 16.62
N ALA A 269 -4.91 9.22 17.49
CA ALA A 269 -4.83 9.11 18.95
C ALA A 269 -5.80 8.10 19.53
N ILE A 270 -6.72 7.57 18.73
CA ILE A 270 -7.71 6.62 19.22
C ILE A 270 -7.07 5.26 19.55
N HIS A 271 -5.91 4.82 19.03
CA HIS A 271 -5.21 3.61 19.54
C HIS A 271 -3.69 3.63 19.24
N ASP A 272 -2.84 3.63 20.28
CA ASP A 272 -1.47 3.06 20.20
C ASP A 272 -1.58 1.52 20.10
N ASN A 273 -2.19 1.04 19.01
CA ASN A 273 -2.16 -0.36 18.55
C ASN A 273 -0.98 -0.57 17.58
N THR A 274 -0.24 0.49 17.24
CA THR A 274 0.94 0.50 16.37
C THR A 274 2.03 -0.44 16.87
N LYS A 275 2.22 -0.55 18.18
CA LYS A 275 3.20 -1.48 18.81
C LYS A 275 2.68 -2.89 19.09
N ARG A 276 1.45 -3.23 18.67
CA ARG A 276 0.85 -4.54 18.93
C ARG A 276 0.86 -5.43 17.69
N PRO A 277 1.23 -6.72 17.80
CA PRO A 277 1.09 -7.65 16.69
C PRO A 277 -0.37 -7.76 16.24
N TYR A 278 -0.58 -8.15 14.98
CA TYR A 278 -1.90 -8.55 14.54
C TYR A 278 -2.39 -9.78 15.32
N PRO A 279 -3.72 -9.97 15.47
CA PRO A 279 -4.30 -11.17 16.06
C PRO A 279 -3.71 -12.46 15.49
N ARG A 280 -3.54 -13.48 16.35
CA ARG A 280 -2.87 -14.74 16.00
C ARG A 280 -3.46 -15.45 14.76
N HIS A 281 -4.75 -15.29 14.49
CA HIS A 281 -5.39 -15.90 13.32
C HIS A 281 -4.93 -15.26 11.99
N TYR A 282 -4.30 -14.09 12.00
CA TYR A 282 -3.65 -13.47 10.85
C TYR A 282 -2.14 -13.76 10.75
N ALA A 283 -1.54 -14.46 11.71
CA ALA A 283 -0.07 -14.65 11.79
C ALA A 283 0.53 -15.30 10.52
N ASN A 284 -0.23 -16.18 9.86
CA ASN A 284 0.20 -16.79 8.60
C ASN A 284 0.06 -15.84 7.41
N ARG A 285 -0.71 -14.75 7.50
CA ARG A 285 -0.96 -13.83 6.37
C ARG A 285 -0.07 -12.59 6.44
N VAL A 286 -0.07 -11.95 7.59
CA VAL A 286 0.56 -10.64 7.78
C VAL A 286 1.21 -10.55 9.14
N TRP A 287 2.27 -9.77 9.21
CA TRP A 287 2.96 -9.40 10.44
C TRP A 287 3.09 -7.87 10.45
N LYS A 288 3.29 -7.30 11.65
CA LYS A 288 3.36 -5.85 11.83
C LYS A 288 4.77 -5.46 12.27
N PRO A 289 5.63 -4.91 11.39
CA PRO A 289 7.01 -4.57 11.74
C PRO A 289 7.12 -3.64 12.96
N SER A 290 6.24 -2.64 13.07
CA SER A 290 6.21 -1.70 14.21
C SER A 290 5.89 -2.34 15.56
N ALA A 291 5.42 -3.60 15.58
CA ALA A 291 5.17 -4.36 16.81
C ALA A 291 6.42 -5.05 17.36
N PHE A 292 7.54 -5.03 16.65
CA PHE A 292 8.79 -5.66 17.08
C PHE A 292 9.80 -4.63 17.58
N LYS A 293 10.47 -4.96 18.67
CA LYS A 293 11.68 -4.27 19.09
C LYS A 293 12.87 -4.84 18.33
N ILE A 294 13.71 -3.95 17.81
CA ILE A 294 14.98 -4.29 17.19
C ILE A 294 16.07 -3.55 17.95
N ASN A 295 17.06 -4.29 18.46
CA ASN A 295 18.10 -3.77 19.36
C ASN A 295 17.57 -2.96 20.55
N GLY A 296 16.40 -3.36 21.09
CA GLY A 296 15.77 -2.71 22.25
C GLY A 296 14.82 -1.55 21.93
N THR A 297 14.72 -1.13 20.66
CA THR A 297 13.93 0.03 20.22
C THR A 297 12.81 -0.41 19.26
N TYR A 298 11.62 0.18 19.38
CA TYR A 298 10.56 -0.04 18.39
C TYR A 298 10.85 0.77 17.12
N LEU A 299 10.44 0.23 15.97
CA LEU A 299 10.43 1.05 14.75
C LEU A 299 9.50 2.27 14.96
N PRO A 300 9.89 3.46 14.48
CA PRO A 300 9.18 4.71 14.76
C PRO A 300 7.71 4.65 14.32
N GLU A 301 6.85 5.27 15.13
CA GLU A 301 5.41 5.36 14.89
C GLU A 301 5.12 6.53 13.98
N GLY A 302 4.61 6.24 12.78
CA GLY A 302 4.13 7.25 11.87
C GLY A 302 3.12 6.65 10.92
N GLY A 303 1.83 6.85 11.21
CA GLY A 303 0.75 6.57 10.29
C GLY A 303 1.03 7.22 8.94
N GLY A 304 1.07 6.42 7.87
CA GLY A 304 1.29 6.90 6.51
C GLY A 304 2.69 7.46 6.18
N VAL A 305 3.54 7.74 7.16
CA VAL A 305 4.87 8.36 6.97
C VAL A 305 6.04 7.47 7.43
N GLY A 306 5.77 6.19 7.69
CA GLY A 306 6.78 5.13 7.83
C GLY A 306 7.47 4.75 6.51
N TRP A 307 7.78 5.70 5.63
CA TRP A 307 8.56 5.48 4.40
C TRP A 307 9.98 6.02 4.54
N PHE A 308 10.14 7.20 5.15
CA PHE A 308 11.44 7.90 5.29
C PHE A 308 12.45 7.17 6.18
N ALA A 309 12.00 6.31 7.10
CA ALA A 309 12.86 5.50 7.95
C ALA A 309 13.50 4.31 7.22
N TYR A 310 12.99 3.94 6.04
CA TYR A 310 13.40 2.73 5.29
C TYR A 310 14.12 3.06 3.97
N LEU A 311 14.35 4.34 3.69
CA LEU A 311 15.17 4.80 2.56
C LEU A 311 16.66 4.80 2.96
N PRO A 312 17.59 4.51 2.01
CA PRO A 312 19.03 4.64 2.25
C PRO A 312 19.40 6.05 2.73
N GLY A 313 20.20 6.17 3.80
CA GLY A 313 20.71 7.45 4.31
C GLY A 313 20.02 8.04 5.55
N ASN A 314 19.08 7.32 6.18
CA ASN A 314 18.51 7.69 7.47
C ASN A 314 19.23 6.95 8.62
N SER A 315 20.29 7.59 9.15
CA SER A 315 21.26 6.96 10.07
C SER A 315 20.67 6.40 11.37
N ASP A 316 19.52 6.90 11.82
CA ASP A 316 19.00 6.60 13.16
C ASP A 316 18.22 5.27 13.23
N VAL A 317 17.88 4.68 12.08
CA VAL A 317 17.10 3.43 11.99
C VAL A 317 17.80 2.35 11.15
N GLU A 318 18.84 2.71 10.41
CA GLU A 318 19.54 1.85 9.45
C GLU A 318 20.18 0.61 10.12
N ASP A 319 20.84 0.79 11.27
CA ASP A 319 21.44 -0.31 12.05
C ASP A 319 20.38 -1.29 12.59
N ASN A 320 19.20 -0.79 12.95
CA ASN A 320 18.09 -1.64 13.41
C ASN A 320 17.46 -2.39 12.25
N LEU A 321 17.27 -1.75 11.10
CA LEU A 321 16.71 -2.40 9.91
C LEU A 321 17.66 -3.45 9.31
N GLN A 322 18.97 -3.29 9.46
CA GLN A 322 19.93 -4.33 9.07
C GLN A 322 19.82 -5.61 9.90
N ALA A 323 19.31 -5.53 11.13
CA ALA A 323 19.16 -6.70 12.01
C ALA A 323 17.90 -7.54 11.72
N LEU A 324 16.95 -7.03 10.94
CA LEU A 324 15.79 -7.82 10.50
C LEU A 324 16.22 -8.90 9.52
N PRO A 325 15.67 -10.12 9.62
CA PRO A 325 15.94 -11.13 8.62
C PRO A 325 15.42 -10.66 7.27
N ARG A 326 16.15 -11.04 6.23
CA ARG A 326 15.69 -10.89 4.85
C ARG A 326 14.93 -12.13 4.41
N ILE A 327 14.18 -11.99 3.33
CA ILE A 327 13.54 -13.13 2.68
C ILE A 327 14.57 -14.19 2.27
N SER A 328 14.13 -15.43 2.11
CA SER A 328 15.05 -16.51 1.71
C SER A 328 15.70 -16.21 0.36
N THR A 329 16.95 -16.64 0.15
CA THR A 329 17.64 -16.48 -1.14
C THR A 329 16.85 -17.08 -2.30
N GLN A 330 16.21 -18.23 -2.07
CA GLN A 330 15.36 -18.86 -3.07
C GLN A 330 14.17 -17.98 -3.45
N GLU A 331 13.47 -17.41 -2.47
CA GLU A 331 12.36 -16.49 -2.73
C GLU A 331 12.83 -15.23 -3.47
N ALA A 332 13.94 -14.62 -3.01
CA ALA A 332 14.52 -13.44 -3.64
C ALA A 332 14.89 -13.68 -5.11
N ASP A 333 15.58 -14.79 -5.40
CA ASP A 333 15.98 -15.14 -6.76
C ASP A 333 14.77 -15.40 -7.66
N MET A 334 13.73 -16.08 -7.16
CA MET A 334 12.51 -16.37 -7.93
C MET A 334 11.64 -15.11 -8.14
N LEU A 335 11.54 -14.24 -7.14
CA LEU A 335 10.85 -12.96 -7.26
C LEU A 335 11.59 -12.03 -8.23
N TYR A 336 12.92 -11.95 -8.12
CA TYR A 336 13.76 -11.21 -9.06
C TYR A 336 13.59 -11.73 -10.50
N ASP A 337 13.59 -13.06 -10.69
CA ASP A 337 13.42 -13.67 -12.01
C ASP A 337 12.04 -13.38 -12.63
N LEU A 338 10.99 -13.27 -11.80
CA LEU A 338 9.68 -12.81 -12.25
C LEU A 338 9.72 -11.32 -12.64
N LEU A 339 10.20 -10.47 -11.72
CA LEU A 339 10.17 -9.01 -11.89
C LEU A 339 11.03 -8.55 -13.07
N ARG A 340 12.19 -9.16 -13.33
CA ARG A 340 13.03 -8.81 -14.49
C ARG A 340 12.39 -9.15 -15.84
N LYS A 341 11.39 -10.04 -15.88
CA LYS A 341 10.61 -10.35 -17.09
C LYS A 341 9.42 -9.40 -17.26
N ILE A 342 8.92 -8.84 -16.16
CA ILE A 342 7.87 -7.82 -16.13
C ILE A 342 8.45 -6.42 -16.42
N PHE A 343 9.56 -6.05 -15.78
CA PHE A 343 10.17 -4.73 -15.92
C PHE A 343 11.09 -4.64 -17.15
N VAL A 344 10.46 -4.76 -18.32
CA VAL A 344 11.09 -4.59 -19.63
C VAL A 344 10.32 -3.53 -20.40
N TYR A 345 11.01 -2.64 -21.12
CA TYR A 345 10.38 -1.57 -21.90
C TYR A 345 9.54 -2.12 -23.08
N GLU A 346 10.06 -3.10 -23.83
CA GLU A 346 9.40 -3.72 -24.99
C GLU A 346 9.44 -5.25 -24.90
N GLY A 347 8.39 -5.93 -25.37
CA GLY A 347 8.32 -7.40 -25.36
C GLY A 347 8.10 -8.03 -23.98
N ARG A 348 7.46 -7.28 -23.07
CA ARG A 348 7.08 -7.72 -21.72
C ARG A 348 6.21 -8.98 -21.77
N ILE A 349 6.40 -9.88 -20.81
CA ILE A 349 5.58 -11.09 -20.67
C ILE A 349 4.10 -10.75 -20.42
N SER A 350 3.20 -11.65 -20.78
CA SER A 350 1.76 -11.48 -20.56
C SER A 350 1.32 -11.95 -19.15
N ALA A 351 0.09 -11.63 -18.75
CA ALA A 351 -0.50 -12.19 -17.53
C ALA A 351 -0.56 -13.73 -17.56
N GLU A 352 -0.79 -14.33 -18.74
CA GLU A 352 -0.75 -15.80 -18.92
C GLU A 352 0.63 -16.37 -18.60
N ASP A 353 1.69 -15.76 -19.13
CA ASP A 353 3.07 -16.19 -18.89
C ASP A 353 3.44 -16.06 -17.40
N ILE A 354 2.94 -15.01 -16.73
CA ILE A 354 3.16 -14.79 -15.29
C ILE A 354 2.55 -15.93 -14.47
N LEU A 355 1.33 -16.38 -14.78
CA LEU A 355 0.69 -17.48 -14.05
C LEU A 355 1.49 -18.79 -14.11
N GLY A 356 2.22 -19.02 -15.21
CA GLY A 356 3.12 -20.17 -15.36
C GLY A 356 4.45 -20.03 -14.60
N HIS A 357 4.71 -18.90 -13.94
CA HIS A 357 6.00 -18.63 -13.33
C HIS A 357 6.24 -19.45 -12.05
N PRO A 358 7.44 -20.06 -11.87
CA PRO A 358 7.76 -20.86 -10.68
C PRO A 358 7.61 -20.14 -9.35
N TRP A 359 7.68 -18.81 -9.30
CA TRP A 359 7.47 -18.02 -8.08
C TRP A 359 6.11 -18.30 -7.41
N PHE A 360 5.08 -18.64 -8.18
CA PHE A 360 3.79 -19.08 -7.63
C PHE A 360 3.80 -20.54 -7.13
N GLY A 361 4.74 -21.35 -7.61
CA GLY A 361 4.85 -22.79 -7.32
C GLY A 361 5.67 -23.15 -6.08
N MET A 362 6.34 -22.18 -5.41
CA MET A 362 7.10 -22.43 -4.17
C MET A 362 6.26 -23.08 -3.06
N VAL A 363 4.93 -22.93 -3.14
CA VAL A 363 3.95 -23.39 -2.14
C VAL A 363 3.77 -24.92 -2.12
N GLN A 364 4.19 -25.66 -3.15
CA GLN A 364 3.97 -27.12 -3.22
C GLN A 364 5.02 -27.96 -2.45
N GLY A 365 6.08 -27.35 -1.91
CA GLY A 365 7.19 -28.05 -1.26
C GLY A 365 7.10 -28.21 0.27
N GLU A 366 6.33 -27.37 0.96
CA GLU A 366 6.37 -27.27 2.43
C GLU A 366 5.20 -27.96 3.16
N THR A 367 4.23 -28.52 2.44
CA THR A 367 3.09 -29.26 3.03
C THR A 367 3.31 -30.77 3.15
N GLN A 368 4.52 -31.26 2.86
CA GLN A 368 4.92 -32.64 3.11
C GLN A 368 6.06 -32.66 4.13
N HIS A 369 5.77 -32.52 5.43
CA HIS A 369 6.51 -33.20 6.50
C HIS A 369 5.75 -33.18 7.82
#